data_AF-A0A401HB71-F1
#
_entry.id   AF-A0A401HB71-F1
#
_cell.length_a   1.000
_cell.length_b   1.000
_cell.length_c   1.000
_cell.angle_alpha   90.00
_cell.angle_beta   90.00
_cell.angle_gamma   90.00
#
_symmetry.space_group_name_H-M   'P 1'
#
loop_
_entity.id
_entity.type
_entity.pdbx_description
1 polymer ?
#
loop_
_entity_poly.entity_id
_entity_poly.type
_entity_poly.pdbx_seq_one_letter_code
_entity_poly.pdbx_strand_id
1 'polypeptide(L)'
;MRYMEGGGEGWRELGYTMALEAISRASRIGEAASMGGLSRGAVFSMAETAIAILELESSRPSDPERVYSILSRLSLPAAVKVLRSLYSKASVEEREVLVRSMERLLYKYSVRHGLRLLPKTVLSQRRSPRVDVRRSIYQSIRSGRPSIVYRERLRAGRLSLALDVSSSMIDYSSWAIAVASLFLSNISRLVIFSHASTILEGPLSRREVARSLLSVEFRGYTDISTALEKAAHPGVKKIVAVSDLQQTVDSQPLQLVVRSLHRSGYRIAFITPPSARPEDVEAAREAGARVVTAWTPRQAALGVLRHILRRP
;
A
#
# COMPACT_ATOMS: atom_id res chain seq x y z
N MET A 1 -13.62 -15.72 -43.22
CA MET A 1 -12.79 -14.77 -44.00
C MET A 1 -13.33 -13.36 -43.76
N ARG A 2 -12.51 -12.48 -43.19
CA ARG A 2 -12.64 -11.02 -43.03
C ARG A 2 -13.96 -10.44 -42.46
N TYR A 3 -13.97 -10.24 -41.14
CA TYR A 3 -14.62 -9.07 -40.54
C TYR A 3 -13.51 -8.14 -40.02
N MET A 4 -13.49 -6.93 -40.57
CA MET A 4 -12.60 -5.79 -40.35
C MET A 4 -12.45 -5.51 -38.84
N GLU A 5 -11.26 -5.50 -38.21
CA GLU A 5 -10.10 -4.59 -38.39
C GLU A 5 -10.53 -3.13 -38.62
N GLY A 6 -10.82 -2.41 -37.53
CA GLY A 6 -11.15 -0.98 -37.60
C GLY A 6 -11.59 -0.32 -36.28
N GLY A 7 -11.64 -1.04 -35.15
CA GLY A 7 -12.18 -0.51 -33.88
C GLY A 7 -11.17 0.09 -32.90
N GLY A 8 -9.87 0.10 -33.21
CA GLY A 8 -8.81 0.45 -32.24
C GLY A 8 -8.33 1.90 -32.28
N GLU A 9 -8.46 2.59 -33.41
CA GLU A 9 -7.90 3.93 -33.61
C GLU A 9 -8.87 5.04 -33.20
N GLY A 10 -10.17 4.88 -33.45
CA GLY A 10 -11.18 5.89 -33.11
C GLY A 10 -11.28 6.19 -31.60
N TRP A 11 -11.13 5.18 -30.73
CA TRP A 11 -11.12 5.39 -29.27
C TRP A 11 -9.82 6.03 -28.78
N ARG A 12 -8.70 5.81 -29.48
CA ARG A 12 -7.43 6.44 -29.19
C ARG A 12 -7.44 7.90 -29.62
N GLU A 13 -7.98 8.22 -30.79
CA GLU A 13 -8.19 9.60 -31.23
C GLU A 13 -9.20 10.32 -30.35
N LEU A 14 -10.31 9.69 -29.92
CA LEU A 14 -11.25 10.30 -28.96
C LEU A 14 -10.61 10.52 -27.59
N GLY A 15 -9.87 9.55 -27.06
CA GLY A 15 -9.16 9.72 -25.79
C GLY A 15 -8.07 10.79 -25.86
N TYR A 16 -7.37 10.89 -26.99
CA TYR A 16 -6.31 11.87 -27.25
C TYR A 16 -6.88 13.28 -27.44
N THR A 17 -7.97 13.41 -28.21
CA THR A 17 -8.69 14.67 -28.36
C THR A 17 -9.31 15.11 -27.04
N MET A 18 -9.95 14.23 -26.27
CA MET A 18 -10.50 14.57 -24.95
C MET A 18 -9.42 14.94 -23.93
N ALA A 19 -8.26 14.28 -23.94
CA ALA A 19 -7.14 14.64 -23.05
C ALA A 19 -6.52 15.98 -23.47
N LEU A 20 -6.33 16.22 -24.76
CA LEU A 20 -5.86 17.50 -25.28
C LEU A 20 -6.90 18.62 -25.11
N GLU A 21 -8.19 18.32 -25.18
CA GLU A 21 -9.26 19.26 -24.89
C GLU A 21 -9.30 19.59 -23.40
N ALA A 22 -9.12 18.60 -22.52
CA ALA A 22 -9.02 18.81 -21.09
C ALA A 22 -7.79 19.66 -20.72
N ILE A 23 -6.64 19.41 -21.36
CA ILE A 23 -5.40 20.18 -21.19
C ILE A 23 -5.54 21.59 -21.79
N SER A 24 -6.13 21.72 -22.99
CA SER A 24 -6.35 22.99 -23.68
C SER A 24 -7.40 23.85 -22.98
N ARG A 25 -8.45 23.25 -22.41
CA ARG A 25 -9.43 23.92 -21.55
C ARG A 25 -8.81 24.29 -20.21
N ALA A 26 -8.02 23.43 -19.57
CA ALA A 26 -7.31 23.76 -18.34
C ALA A 26 -6.27 24.89 -18.53
N SER A 27 -5.66 24.97 -19.72
CA SER A 27 -4.74 26.04 -20.12
C SER A 27 -5.46 27.36 -20.43
N ARG A 28 -6.61 27.30 -21.13
CA ARG A 28 -7.46 28.48 -21.42
C ARG A 28 -8.20 29.01 -20.19
N ILE A 29 -8.45 28.19 -19.17
CA ILE A 29 -9.10 28.55 -17.90
C ILE A 29 -8.05 29.04 -16.87
N GLY A 30 -6.86 29.47 -17.32
CA GLY A 30 -5.87 30.14 -16.49
C GLY A 30 -6.37 31.43 -15.81
N GLU A 31 -7.54 31.96 -16.19
CA GLU A 31 -8.12 33.21 -15.66
C GLU A 31 -9.41 33.06 -14.84
N ALA A 32 -10.10 31.91 -14.86
CA ALA A 32 -11.36 31.75 -14.13
C ALA A 32 -11.21 30.72 -13.01
N ALA A 33 -11.06 31.21 -11.78
CA ALA A 33 -11.14 30.43 -10.57
C ALA A 33 -12.43 29.59 -10.56
N SER A 34 -12.29 28.32 -10.19
CA SER A 34 -13.36 27.35 -9.87
C SER A 34 -14.45 27.16 -10.94
N MET A 35 -14.37 26.05 -11.68
CA MET A 35 -15.57 25.42 -12.23
C MET A 35 -15.73 24.01 -11.65
N GLY A 36 -16.91 23.74 -11.08
CA GLY A 36 -17.35 22.41 -10.63
C GLY A 36 -16.91 21.96 -9.23
N GLY A 37 -16.38 22.86 -8.39
CA GLY A 37 -15.93 22.52 -7.03
C GLY A 37 -14.62 21.72 -6.96
N LEU A 38 -13.97 21.43 -8.09
CA LEU A 38 -12.66 20.77 -8.15
C LEU A 38 -11.54 21.80 -8.05
N SER A 39 -10.59 21.55 -7.14
CA SER A 39 -9.42 22.42 -6.97
C SER A 39 -8.48 22.33 -8.18
N ARG A 40 -7.75 23.43 -8.46
CA ARG A 40 -6.75 23.50 -9.53
C ARG A 40 -5.72 22.34 -9.44
N GLY A 41 -5.34 21.95 -8.23
CA GLY A 41 -4.42 20.83 -7.99
C GLY A 41 -4.99 19.47 -8.40
N ALA A 42 -6.30 19.25 -8.24
CA ALA A 42 -6.95 18.01 -8.67
C ALA A 42 -6.92 17.87 -10.20
N VAL A 43 -7.19 18.97 -10.92
CA VAL A 43 -7.16 19.01 -12.39
C VAL A 43 -5.76 18.71 -12.92
N PHE A 44 -4.72 19.32 -12.34
CA PHE A 44 -3.32 19.03 -12.72
C PHE A 44 -2.94 17.57 -12.46
N SER A 45 -3.29 17.01 -11.29
CA SER A 45 -3.01 15.60 -10.99
C SER A 45 -3.68 14.64 -11.96
N MET A 46 -4.90 14.96 -12.42
CA MET A 46 -5.59 14.17 -13.44
C MET A 46 -4.88 14.24 -14.79
N ALA A 47 -4.46 15.43 -15.20
CA ALA A 47 -3.71 15.63 -16.44
C ALA A 47 -2.38 14.87 -16.44
N GLU A 48 -1.60 14.95 -15.35
CA GLU A 48 -0.34 14.20 -15.22
C GLU A 48 -0.57 12.68 -15.29
N THR A 49 -1.63 12.20 -14.64
CA THR A 49 -2.00 10.77 -14.68
C THR A 49 -2.36 10.33 -16.09
N ALA A 50 -3.13 11.14 -16.82
CA ALA A 50 -3.52 10.87 -18.20
C ALA A 50 -2.31 10.87 -19.15
N ILE A 51 -1.42 11.87 -19.03
CA ILE A 51 -0.19 11.95 -19.82
C ILE A 51 0.68 10.70 -19.58
N ALA A 52 0.86 10.29 -18.33
CA ALA A 52 1.63 9.08 -18.01
C ALA A 52 1.03 7.81 -18.60
N ILE A 53 -0.30 7.67 -18.64
CA ILE A 53 -0.98 6.54 -19.30
C ILE A 53 -0.68 6.57 -20.80
N LEU A 54 -0.86 7.72 -21.45
CA LEU A 54 -0.62 7.87 -22.89
C LEU A 54 0.84 7.60 -23.27
N GLU A 55 1.81 8.11 -22.51
CA GLU A 55 3.23 7.86 -22.72
C GLU A 55 3.56 6.36 -22.61
N LEU A 56 2.97 5.65 -21.63
CA LEU A 56 3.24 4.23 -21.40
C LEU A 56 2.49 3.30 -22.35
N GLU A 57 1.26 3.65 -22.74
CA GLU A 57 0.50 2.88 -23.74
C GLU A 57 1.12 3.03 -25.14
N SER A 58 1.61 4.22 -25.49
CA SER A 58 2.25 4.48 -26.79
C SER A 58 3.62 3.82 -26.93
N SER A 59 4.44 3.81 -25.88
CA SER A 59 5.78 3.20 -25.94
C SER A 59 5.79 1.68 -25.74
N ARG A 60 4.68 1.13 -25.23
CA ARG A 60 4.58 -0.16 -24.53
C ARG A 60 5.56 -0.30 -23.35
N PRO A 61 5.20 -0.98 -22.26
CA PRO A 61 6.11 -1.17 -21.13
C PRO A 61 7.14 -2.27 -21.45
N SER A 62 8.25 -1.87 -22.09
CA SER A 62 9.37 -2.76 -22.43
C SER A 62 10.54 -2.71 -21.44
N ASP A 63 10.74 -1.56 -20.79
CA ASP A 63 11.85 -1.33 -19.86
C ASP A 63 11.35 -0.81 -18.49
N PRO A 64 11.65 -1.50 -17.37
CA PRO A 64 11.30 -1.05 -16.04
C PRO A 64 11.86 0.32 -15.65
N GLU A 65 13.02 0.74 -16.16
CA GLU A 65 13.62 2.04 -15.82
C GLU A 65 12.83 3.19 -16.43
N ARG A 66 12.47 3.08 -17.70
CA ARG A 66 11.59 4.04 -18.38
C ARG A 66 10.22 4.11 -17.74
N VAL A 67 9.61 2.96 -17.42
CA VAL A 67 8.31 2.94 -16.74
C VAL A 67 8.41 3.63 -15.38
N TYR A 68 9.46 3.33 -14.61
CA TYR A 68 9.70 3.98 -13.32
C TYR A 68 9.91 5.50 -13.45
N SER A 69 10.67 5.97 -14.45
CA SER A 69 10.98 7.41 -14.59
C SER A 69 9.71 8.24 -14.80
N ILE A 70 8.79 7.74 -15.63
CA ILE A 70 7.46 8.35 -15.88
C ILE A 70 6.65 8.34 -14.59
N LEU A 71 6.51 7.18 -13.95
CA LEU A 71 5.69 7.03 -12.73
C LEU A 71 6.24 7.81 -11.54
N SER A 72 7.55 8.06 -11.47
CA SER A 72 8.18 8.76 -10.36
C SER A 72 7.82 10.25 -10.25
N ARG A 73 7.24 10.80 -11.32
CA ARG A 73 6.69 12.17 -11.37
C ARG A 73 5.33 12.27 -10.70
N LEU A 74 4.62 11.15 -10.60
CA LEU A 74 3.27 11.08 -10.05
C LEU A 74 3.29 10.88 -8.53
N SER A 75 2.18 11.25 -7.89
CA SER A 75 1.91 10.78 -6.54
C SER A 75 1.84 9.24 -6.52
N LEU A 76 2.23 8.61 -5.40
CA LEU A 76 2.16 7.14 -5.27
C LEU A 76 0.75 6.59 -5.64
N PRO A 77 -0.37 7.22 -5.22
CA PRO A 77 -1.69 6.79 -5.65
C PRO A 77 -1.91 6.80 -7.16
N ALA A 78 -1.53 7.89 -7.83
CA ALA A 78 -1.67 8.01 -9.27
C ALA A 78 -0.78 6.97 -9.99
N ALA A 79 0.49 6.84 -9.60
CA ALA A 79 1.40 5.87 -10.19
C ALA A 79 0.89 4.42 -10.09
N VAL A 80 0.31 4.06 -8.95
CA VAL A 80 -0.27 2.73 -8.74
C VAL A 80 -1.53 2.51 -9.58
N LYS A 81 -2.40 3.53 -9.69
CA LYS A 81 -3.58 3.48 -10.58
C LYS A 81 -3.16 3.24 -12.04
N VAL A 82 -2.13 3.95 -12.51
CA VAL A 82 -1.57 3.78 -13.86
C VAL A 82 -1.05 2.34 -14.07
N LEU A 83 -0.21 1.84 -13.15
CA LEU A 83 0.35 0.49 -13.25
C LEU A 83 -0.73 -0.59 -13.29
N ARG A 84 -1.78 -0.47 -12.48
CA ARG A 84 -2.90 -1.42 -12.47
C ARG A 84 -3.69 -1.40 -13.76
N SER A 85 -3.98 -0.20 -14.28
CA SER A 85 -4.67 -0.04 -15.57
C SER A 85 -3.91 -0.77 -16.69
N LEU A 86 -2.60 -0.54 -16.77
CA LEU A 86 -1.73 -1.21 -17.75
C LEU A 86 -1.66 -2.72 -17.52
N TYR A 87 -1.52 -3.17 -16.27
CA TYR A 87 -1.38 -4.59 -15.93
C TYR A 87 -2.56 -5.45 -16.40
N SER A 88 -3.78 -4.90 -16.31
CA SER A 88 -5.00 -5.61 -16.74
C SER A 88 -5.01 -5.91 -18.24
N LYS A 89 -4.43 -5.03 -19.06
CA LYS A 89 -4.40 -5.13 -20.54
C LYS A 89 -3.10 -5.73 -21.09
N ALA A 90 -2.08 -5.88 -20.26
CA ALA A 90 -0.72 -6.24 -20.66
C ALA A 90 -0.54 -7.74 -20.99
N SER A 91 0.40 -8.03 -21.90
CA SER A 91 0.91 -9.40 -22.17
C SER A 91 1.65 -9.99 -20.96
N VAL A 92 2.02 -11.27 -21.02
CA VAL A 92 2.77 -11.93 -19.94
C VAL A 92 4.13 -11.25 -19.69
N GLU A 93 4.83 -10.88 -20.76
CA GLU A 93 6.13 -10.21 -20.72
C GLU A 93 6.00 -8.78 -20.18
N GLU A 94 4.99 -8.04 -20.63
CA GLU A 94 4.70 -6.68 -20.18
C GLU A 94 4.31 -6.66 -18.69
N ARG A 95 3.52 -7.64 -18.25
CA ARG A 95 3.15 -7.81 -16.83
C ARG A 95 4.38 -7.95 -15.94
N GLU A 96 5.41 -8.66 -16.39
CA GLU A 96 6.65 -8.81 -15.65
C GLU A 96 7.40 -7.47 -15.51
N VAL A 97 7.45 -6.67 -16.57
CA VAL A 97 8.02 -5.31 -16.54
C VAL A 97 7.27 -4.42 -15.56
N LEU A 98 5.93 -4.46 -15.57
CA LEU A 98 5.08 -3.69 -14.67
C LEU A 98 5.24 -4.10 -13.20
N VAL A 99 5.37 -5.41 -12.92
CA VAL A 99 5.65 -5.93 -11.56
C VAL A 99 6.99 -5.41 -11.05
N ARG A 100 8.05 -5.47 -11.86
CA ARG A 100 9.38 -4.94 -11.48
C ARG A 100 9.35 -3.43 -11.27
N SER A 101 8.60 -2.71 -12.09
CA SER A 101 8.42 -1.25 -11.96
C SER A 101 7.71 -0.89 -10.66
N MET A 102 6.67 -1.65 -10.31
CA MET A 102 5.94 -1.53 -9.05
C MET A 102 6.85 -1.80 -7.85
N GLU A 103 7.60 -2.90 -7.84
CA GLU A 103 8.56 -3.21 -6.78
C GLU A 103 9.55 -2.07 -6.55
N ARG A 104 10.08 -1.48 -7.63
CA ARG A 104 11.05 -0.38 -7.57
C ARG A 104 10.43 0.90 -7.04
N LEU A 105 9.23 1.24 -7.51
CA LEU A 105 8.46 2.39 -7.04
C LEU A 105 8.25 2.32 -5.53
N LEU A 106 7.75 1.17 -5.04
CA LEU A 106 7.50 0.92 -3.63
C LEU A 106 8.79 0.94 -2.80
N TYR A 107 9.86 0.33 -3.32
CA TYR A 107 11.17 0.34 -2.67
C TYR A 107 11.69 1.76 -2.49
N LYS A 108 11.67 2.59 -3.55
CA LYS A 108 12.16 3.97 -3.45
C LYS A 108 11.26 4.85 -2.58
N TYR A 109 9.94 4.65 -2.62
CA TYR A 109 9.01 5.30 -1.69
C TYR A 109 9.36 4.97 -0.23
N SER A 110 9.62 3.69 0.07
CA SER A 110 10.02 3.24 1.42
C SER A 110 11.30 3.91 1.92
N VAL A 111 12.29 4.07 1.03
CA VAL A 111 13.57 4.70 1.34
C VAL A 111 13.39 6.18 1.59
N ARG A 112 12.75 6.89 0.64
CA ARG A 112 12.56 8.34 0.69
C ARG A 112 11.83 8.78 1.96
N HIS A 113 10.83 8.02 2.39
CA HIS A 113 10.02 8.36 3.56
C HIS A 113 10.53 7.72 4.87
N GLY A 114 11.67 7.02 4.85
CA GLY A 114 12.23 6.36 6.04
C GLY A 114 11.32 5.27 6.61
N LEU A 115 10.43 4.71 5.79
CA LEU A 115 9.39 3.75 6.19
C LEU A 115 9.89 2.30 6.21
N ARG A 116 11.18 2.08 5.94
CA ARG A 116 11.80 0.76 6.07
C ARG A 116 11.85 0.33 7.53
N LEU A 117 11.07 -0.69 7.87
CA LEU A 117 11.33 -1.45 9.07
C LEU A 117 12.04 -2.76 8.77
N LEU A 118 13.00 -2.99 9.65
CA LEU A 118 13.47 -4.24 10.21
C LEU A 118 13.38 -5.53 9.34
N PRO A 119 14.47 -6.29 9.23
CA PRO A 119 15.56 -6.28 10.20
C PRO A 119 16.59 -5.17 9.94
N LYS A 120 16.81 -4.33 10.95
CA LYS A 120 17.85 -3.30 10.98
C LYS A 120 18.84 -3.73 12.03
N THR A 121 20.09 -3.81 11.63
CA THR A 121 21.17 -3.98 12.60
C THR A 121 21.37 -2.63 13.27
N VAL A 122 21.14 -2.58 14.58
CA VAL A 122 21.47 -1.43 15.42
C VAL A 122 22.67 -1.76 16.27
N LEU A 123 23.29 -0.72 16.79
CA LEU A 123 24.35 -0.88 17.78
C LEU A 123 23.71 -0.92 19.15
N SER A 124 24.20 -1.83 19.96
CA SER A 124 23.72 -2.09 21.30
C SER A 124 24.91 -2.18 22.22
N GLN A 125 24.83 -1.56 23.39
CA GLN A 125 25.80 -1.82 24.46
C GLN A 125 25.43 -3.10 25.23
N ARG A 126 24.25 -3.69 24.96
CA ARG A 126 23.87 -4.97 25.52
C ARG A 126 24.59 -6.09 24.77
N ARG A 127 25.05 -7.08 25.51
CA ARG A 127 25.76 -8.24 24.98
C ARG A 127 24.90 -8.94 23.91
N SER A 128 25.43 -9.04 22.70
CA SER A 128 24.83 -9.76 21.56
C SER A 128 25.90 -10.63 20.90
N PRO A 129 25.52 -11.73 20.21
CA PRO A 129 26.47 -12.64 19.56
C PRO A 129 27.34 -12.00 18.47
N ARG A 130 27.03 -10.77 18.02
CA ARG A 130 27.84 -10.05 17.03
C ARG A 130 28.44 -8.79 17.62
N VAL A 131 29.74 -8.60 17.46
CA VAL A 131 30.49 -7.43 17.94
C VAL A 131 30.81 -6.48 16.78
N ASP A 132 30.72 -5.18 17.00
CA ASP A 132 31.27 -4.17 16.10
C ASP A 132 32.70 -3.80 16.54
N VAL A 133 33.69 -4.52 16.03
CA VAL A 133 35.09 -4.38 16.44
C VAL A 133 35.60 -2.96 16.23
N ARG A 134 35.35 -2.38 15.04
CA ARG A 134 35.79 -1.02 14.70
C ARG A 134 35.23 -0.02 15.71
N ARG A 135 33.92 -0.06 15.97
CA ARG A 135 33.27 0.92 16.84
C ARG A 135 33.61 0.72 18.32
N SER A 136 33.85 -0.52 18.73
CA SER A 136 34.38 -0.87 20.06
C SER A 136 35.77 -0.25 20.29
N ILE A 137 36.68 -0.37 19.30
CA ILE A 137 38.01 0.26 19.35
C ILE A 137 37.87 1.79 19.45
N TYR A 138 37.07 2.41 18.58
CA TYR A 138 36.87 3.86 18.59
C TYR A 138 36.29 4.37 19.91
N GLN A 139 35.28 3.71 20.49
CA GLN A 139 34.76 4.11 21.80
C GLN A 139 35.78 3.87 22.91
N SER A 140 36.59 2.81 22.82
CA SER A 140 37.59 2.51 23.85
C SER A 140 38.70 3.55 23.87
N ILE A 141 39.18 3.95 22.70
CA ILE A 141 40.15 5.06 22.55
C ILE A 141 39.53 6.37 23.05
N ARG A 142 38.30 6.71 22.64
CA ARG A 142 37.65 7.97 22.99
C ARG A 142 37.33 8.11 24.48
N SER A 143 37.01 7.01 25.16
CA SER A 143 36.57 7.02 26.57
C SER A 143 37.68 6.65 27.56
N GLY A 144 38.85 6.23 27.07
CA GLY A 144 39.96 5.75 27.92
C GLY A 144 39.65 4.46 28.68
N ARG A 145 38.56 3.75 28.34
CA ARG A 145 38.11 2.52 29.00
C ARG A 145 37.71 1.47 27.98
N PRO A 146 37.98 0.17 28.23
CA PRO A 146 37.52 -0.90 27.33
C PRO A 146 35.99 -0.85 27.20
N SER A 147 35.51 -0.68 25.97
CA SER A 147 34.08 -0.64 25.65
C SER A 147 33.79 -1.52 24.46
N ILE A 148 32.89 -2.49 24.64
CA ILE A 148 32.47 -3.40 23.59
C ILE A 148 31.12 -2.95 23.08
N VAL A 149 31.07 -2.58 21.80
CA VAL A 149 29.86 -2.25 21.08
C VAL A 149 29.40 -3.48 20.33
N TYR A 150 28.19 -3.94 20.62
CA TYR A 150 27.59 -5.08 19.94
C TYR A 150 26.69 -4.63 18.79
N ARG A 151 26.50 -5.53 17.82
CA ARG A 151 25.50 -5.43 16.76
C ARG A 151 24.31 -6.28 17.13
N GLU A 152 23.15 -5.65 17.26
CA GLU A 152 21.88 -6.32 17.54
C GLU A 152 21.00 -6.22 16.29
N ARG A 153 20.47 -7.35 15.82
CA ARG A 153 19.50 -7.34 14.72
C ARG A 153 18.12 -7.13 15.31
N LEU A 154 17.62 -5.89 15.29
CA LEU A 154 16.24 -5.63 15.66
C LEU A 154 15.34 -6.34 14.64
N ARG A 155 14.58 -7.32 15.09
CA ARG A 155 13.48 -7.90 14.32
C ARG A 155 12.20 -7.16 14.71
N ALA A 156 11.45 -6.64 13.75
CA ALA A 156 10.11 -6.13 14.06
C ALA A 156 9.21 -7.32 14.42
N GLY A 157 8.25 -7.07 15.30
CA GLY A 157 7.19 -8.04 15.57
C GLY A 157 6.49 -8.40 14.25
N ARG A 158 6.21 -9.69 14.09
CA ARG A 158 5.39 -10.20 13.01
C ARG A 158 3.95 -9.69 13.16
N LEU A 159 3.25 -9.47 12.04
CA LEU A 159 1.83 -9.11 12.01
C LEU A 159 1.10 -9.86 10.90
N SER A 160 -0.22 -9.96 11.02
CA SER A 160 -1.12 -10.31 9.93
C SER A 160 -1.76 -9.04 9.38
N LEU A 161 -1.85 -8.93 8.06
CA LEU A 161 -2.42 -7.77 7.37
C LEU A 161 -3.67 -8.19 6.63
N ALA A 162 -4.80 -7.50 6.85
CA ALA A 162 -6.01 -7.63 6.05
C ALA A 162 -6.19 -6.36 5.20
N LEU A 163 -6.37 -6.50 3.90
CA LEU A 163 -6.53 -5.40 2.95
C LEU A 163 -7.87 -5.50 2.26
N ASP A 164 -8.69 -4.49 2.49
CA ASP A 164 -9.98 -4.32 1.84
C ASP A 164 -9.77 -3.81 0.41
N VAL A 165 -10.35 -4.54 -0.54
CA VAL A 165 -10.32 -4.24 -1.97
C VAL A 165 -11.73 -4.13 -2.54
N SER A 166 -12.68 -3.67 -1.73
CA SER A 166 -14.01 -3.25 -2.17
C SER A 166 -13.95 -2.00 -3.06
N SER A 167 -15.06 -1.67 -3.72
CA SER A 167 -15.14 -0.52 -4.64
C SER A 167 -14.95 0.83 -3.93
N SER A 168 -15.41 0.97 -2.69
CA SER A 168 -15.20 2.19 -1.87
C SER A 168 -13.71 2.42 -1.55
N MET A 169 -12.91 1.35 -1.58
CA MET A 169 -11.48 1.39 -1.33
C MET A 169 -10.64 1.72 -2.59
N ILE A 170 -11.24 1.96 -3.76
CA ILE A 170 -10.50 2.25 -5.00
C ILE A 170 -9.52 3.43 -4.83
N ASP A 171 -9.98 4.53 -4.23
CA ASP A 171 -9.15 5.72 -4.02
C ASP A 171 -8.08 5.52 -2.93
N TYR A 172 -8.34 4.57 -2.04
CA TYR A 172 -7.47 4.18 -0.94
C TYR A 172 -6.60 2.96 -1.25
N SER A 173 -6.73 2.39 -2.46
CA SER A 173 -5.96 1.24 -2.95
C SER A 173 -4.46 1.45 -2.78
N SER A 174 -4.02 2.66 -3.10
CA SER A 174 -2.66 3.13 -2.92
C SER A 174 -2.13 3.03 -1.49
N TRP A 175 -3.01 3.16 -0.48
CA TRP A 175 -2.64 3.06 0.92
C TRP A 175 -2.47 1.62 1.33
N ALA A 176 -3.43 0.75 0.96
CA ALA A 176 -3.35 -0.69 1.16
C ALA A 176 -2.05 -1.24 0.56
N ILE A 177 -1.75 -0.79 -0.66
CA ILE A 177 -0.56 -1.18 -1.41
C ILE A 177 0.72 -0.63 -0.76
N ALA A 178 0.76 0.65 -0.40
CA ALA A 178 1.89 1.24 0.31
C ALA A 178 2.17 0.50 1.62
N VAL A 179 1.12 0.27 2.42
CA VAL A 179 1.19 -0.45 3.68
C VAL A 179 1.76 -1.86 3.47
N ALA A 180 1.15 -2.67 2.60
CA ALA A 180 1.58 -4.03 2.33
C ALA A 180 3.06 -4.10 1.94
N SER A 181 3.47 -3.19 1.07
CA SER A 181 4.82 -3.15 0.51
C SER A 181 5.89 -2.68 1.49
N LEU A 182 5.50 -1.89 2.50
CA LEU A 182 6.40 -1.42 3.54
C LEU A 182 6.64 -2.46 4.64
N PHE A 183 5.71 -3.38 4.83
CA PHE A 183 5.75 -4.38 5.90
C PHE A 183 6.04 -5.80 5.43
N LEU A 184 6.46 -5.99 4.19
CA LEU A 184 6.69 -7.31 3.58
C LEU A 184 7.52 -8.27 4.46
N SER A 185 8.60 -7.79 5.06
CA SER A 185 9.46 -8.60 5.93
C SER A 185 8.85 -8.95 7.29
N ASN A 186 7.70 -8.36 7.63
CA ASN A 186 7.01 -8.50 8.91
C ASN A 186 5.59 -9.06 8.78
N ILE A 187 5.02 -9.03 7.58
CA ILE A 187 3.74 -9.66 7.28
C ILE A 187 3.94 -11.18 7.28
N SER A 188 3.19 -11.85 8.14
CA SER A 188 3.20 -13.32 8.25
C SER A 188 2.06 -13.94 7.50
N ARG A 189 0.96 -13.20 7.38
CA ARG A 189 -0.20 -13.55 6.59
C ARG A 189 -0.78 -12.25 6.02
N LEU A 190 -1.03 -12.23 4.72
CA LEU A 190 -1.72 -11.16 4.01
C LEU A 190 -3.05 -11.71 3.51
N VAL A 191 -4.16 -11.13 3.98
CA VAL A 191 -5.51 -11.43 3.52
C VAL A 191 -5.96 -10.24 2.67
N ILE A 192 -6.13 -10.45 1.37
CA ILE A 192 -6.74 -9.45 0.49
C ILE A 192 -8.20 -9.86 0.32
N PHE A 193 -9.14 -8.98 0.65
CA PHE A 193 -10.55 -9.36 0.72
C PHE A 193 -11.47 -8.36 0.04
N SER A 194 -12.44 -8.90 -0.70
CA SER A 194 -13.71 -8.25 -1.03
C SER A 194 -14.81 -9.33 -0.96
N HIS A 195 -15.40 -9.73 -2.09
CA HIS A 195 -16.32 -10.86 -2.18
C HIS A 195 -15.62 -12.21 -1.94
N ALA A 196 -14.38 -12.32 -2.39
CA ALA A 196 -13.51 -13.47 -2.20
C ALA A 196 -12.23 -13.01 -1.49
N SER A 197 -11.63 -13.90 -0.70
CA SER A 197 -10.41 -13.62 0.04
C SER A 197 -9.23 -14.37 -0.57
N THR A 198 -8.21 -13.64 -1.01
CA THR A 198 -6.90 -14.22 -1.35
C THR A 198 -6.02 -14.19 -0.11
N ILE A 199 -5.47 -15.34 0.28
CA ILE A 199 -4.59 -15.46 1.44
C ILE A 199 -3.18 -15.78 0.95
N LEU A 200 -2.21 -14.97 1.36
CA LEU A 200 -0.78 -15.20 1.13
C LEU A 200 -0.09 -15.38 2.47
N GLU A 201 0.61 -16.50 2.63
CA GLU A 201 1.36 -16.81 3.85
C GLU A 201 2.85 -16.56 3.67
N GLY A 202 3.48 -16.01 4.71
CA GLY A 202 4.84 -15.54 4.66
C GLY A 202 5.90 -16.62 4.93
N PRO A 203 7.19 -16.31 4.66
CA PRO A 203 7.70 -14.99 4.31
C PRO A 203 7.38 -14.57 2.87
N LEU A 204 6.78 -13.38 2.70
CA LEU A 204 6.35 -12.88 1.38
C LEU A 204 7.48 -12.10 0.69
N SER A 205 7.71 -12.37 -0.58
CA SER A 205 8.58 -11.54 -1.42
C SER A 205 7.88 -10.26 -1.85
N ARG A 206 8.66 -9.20 -2.15
CA ARG A 206 8.07 -7.95 -2.70
C ARG A 206 7.38 -8.18 -4.03
N ARG A 207 7.90 -9.14 -4.79
CA ARG A 207 7.38 -9.52 -6.09
C ARG A 207 6.02 -10.15 -6.01
N GLU A 208 5.82 -11.11 -5.11
CA GLU A 208 4.53 -11.76 -4.90
C GLU A 208 3.47 -10.75 -4.47
N VAL A 209 3.84 -9.84 -3.57
CA VAL A 209 2.90 -8.79 -3.12
C VAL A 209 2.64 -7.77 -4.22
N ALA A 210 3.66 -7.29 -4.93
CA ALA A 210 3.46 -6.39 -6.06
C ALA A 210 2.56 -7.01 -7.13
N ARG A 211 2.82 -8.27 -7.50
CA ARG A 211 2.00 -9.02 -8.46
C ARG A 211 0.56 -9.16 -7.97
N SER A 212 0.36 -9.58 -6.73
CA SER A 212 -0.98 -9.78 -6.16
C SER A 212 -1.75 -8.46 -6.12
N LEU A 213 -1.12 -7.37 -5.72
CA LEU A 213 -1.75 -6.05 -5.67
C LEU A 213 -2.09 -5.50 -7.06
N LEU A 214 -1.28 -5.81 -8.08
CA LEU A 214 -1.57 -5.44 -9.46
C LEU A 214 -2.71 -6.27 -10.06
N SER A 215 -2.84 -7.54 -9.67
CA SER A 215 -3.90 -8.44 -10.15
C SER A 215 -5.24 -8.28 -9.44
N VAL A 216 -5.29 -7.57 -8.32
CA VAL A 216 -6.53 -7.33 -7.58
C VAL A 216 -7.49 -6.48 -8.40
N GLU A 217 -8.76 -6.89 -8.45
CA GLU A 217 -9.88 -6.06 -8.90
C GLU A 217 -10.59 -5.46 -7.69
N PHE A 218 -10.81 -4.15 -7.71
CA PHE A 218 -11.47 -3.46 -6.60
C PHE A 218 -12.99 -3.49 -6.80
N ARG A 219 -13.59 -4.63 -6.48
CA ARG A 219 -14.99 -4.95 -6.77
C ARG A 219 -15.55 -5.90 -5.73
N GLY A 220 -16.87 -5.89 -5.59
CA GLY A 220 -17.61 -6.80 -4.72
C GLY A 220 -17.91 -6.20 -3.35
N TYR A 221 -18.52 -7.04 -2.52
CA TYR A 221 -18.95 -6.71 -1.16
C TYR A 221 -17.78 -6.74 -0.17
N THR A 222 -18.00 -6.19 1.02
CA THR A 222 -17.01 -6.13 2.09
C THR A 222 -17.43 -7.04 3.24
N ASP A 223 -16.63 -8.07 3.53
CA ASP A 223 -16.78 -8.95 4.70
C ASP A 223 -15.56 -8.86 5.62
N ILE A 224 -15.59 -7.87 6.52
CA ILE A 224 -14.47 -7.55 7.41
C ILE A 224 -14.33 -8.64 8.48
N SER A 225 -15.45 -9.11 9.03
CA SER A 225 -15.48 -10.16 10.05
C SER A 225 -14.75 -11.42 9.61
N THR A 226 -15.13 -11.98 8.46
CA THR A 226 -14.46 -13.18 7.91
C THR A 226 -13.00 -12.91 7.58
N ALA A 227 -12.67 -11.70 7.11
CA ALA A 227 -11.28 -11.32 6.83
C ALA A 227 -10.40 -11.27 8.08
N LEU A 228 -10.93 -10.79 9.21
CA LEU A 228 -10.22 -10.77 10.50
C LEU A 228 -9.96 -12.17 11.03
N GLU A 229 -10.94 -13.06 10.94
CA GLU A 229 -10.77 -14.46 11.33
C GLU A 229 -9.71 -15.16 10.47
N LYS A 230 -9.76 -14.96 9.14
CA LYS A 230 -8.72 -15.46 8.23
C LYS A 230 -7.34 -14.84 8.53
N ALA A 231 -7.30 -13.58 8.95
CA ALA A 231 -6.06 -12.91 9.34
C ALA A 231 -5.52 -13.40 10.71
N ALA A 232 -6.36 -13.98 11.56
CA ALA A 232 -5.96 -14.52 12.85
C ALA A 232 -5.05 -15.74 12.67
N HIS A 233 -3.74 -15.49 12.73
CA HIS A 233 -2.72 -16.53 12.62
C HIS A 233 -2.28 -16.98 14.03
N PRO A 234 -2.19 -18.28 14.35
CA PRO A 234 -1.88 -18.75 15.71
C PRO A 234 -0.56 -18.19 16.28
N GLY A 235 0.48 -18.13 15.44
CA GLY A 235 1.80 -17.62 15.84
C GLY A 235 1.94 -16.08 15.83
N VAL A 236 0.89 -15.33 15.48
CA VAL A 236 0.97 -13.88 15.31
C VAL A 236 -0.28 -13.20 15.86
N LYS A 237 -0.13 -12.55 17.02
CA LYS A 237 -1.23 -11.92 17.76
C LYS A 237 -1.49 -10.45 17.40
N LYS A 238 -0.87 -9.93 16.33
CA LYS A 238 -1.08 -8.56 15.87
C LYS A 238 -1.76 -8.60 14.51
N ILE A 239 -2.95 -8.03 14.41
CA ILE A 239 -3.71 -7.93 13.16
C ILE A 239 -3.87 -6.46 12.82
N VAL A 240 -3.52 -6.10 11.60
CA VAL A 240 -3.79 -4.77 11.06
C VAL A 240 -4.72 -4.92 9.87
N ALA A 241 -5.84 -4.20 9.87
CA ALA A 241 -6.80 -4.18 8.78
C ALA A 241 -6.83 -2.79 8.14
N VAL A 242 -6.77 -2.71 6.82
CA VAL A 242 -6.96 -1.47 6.06
C VAL A 242 -8.33 -1.56 5.39
N SER A 243 -9.30 -0.79 5.88
CA SER A 243 -10.70 -0.82 5.44
C SER A 243 -11.43 0.47 5.85
N ASP A 244 -12.49 0.81 5.13
CA ASP A 244 -13.42 1.89 5.48
C ASP A 244 -14.38 1.54 6.63
N LEU A 245 -14.25 0.33 7.20
CA LEU A 245 -15.06 -0.23 8.30
C LEU A 245 -16.52 -0.54 7.92
N GLN A 246 -16.90 -0.38 6.65
CA GLN A 246 -18.26 -0.66 6.21
C GLN A 246 -18.38 -2.12 5.76
N GLN A 247 -19.06 -2.94 6.56
CA GLN A 247 -19.42 -4.29 6.16
C GLN A 247 -20.72 -4.27 5.36
N THR A 248 -20.72 -4.89 4.17
CA THR A 248 -21.88 -4.88 3.26
C THR A 248 -22.51 -6.26 3.08
N VAL A 249 -22.06 -7.24 3.87
CA VAL A 249 -22.64 -8.58 3.92
C VAL A 249 -23.27 -8.83 5.28
N ASP A 250 -24.33 -9.63 5.29
CA ASP A 250 -24.96 -10.12 6.51
C ASP A 250 -24.13 -11.28 7.09
N SER A 251 -22.96 -10.94 7.61
CA SER A 251 -22.07 -11.84 8.36
C SER A 251 -22.07 -11.46 9.84
N GLN A 252 -21.28 -12.17 10.65
CA GLN A 252 -21.19 -11.88 12.07
C GLN A 252 -20.83 -10.40 12.31
N PRO A 253 -21.48 -9.71 13.27
CA PRO A 253 -21.16 -8.32 13.57
C PRO A 253 -19.69 -8.11 13.90
N LEU A 254 -19.07 -7.11 13.26
CA LEU A 254 -17.65 -6.77 13.41
C LEU A 254 -17.22 -6.67 14.88
N GLN A 255 -18.07 -6.06 15.70
CA GLN A 255 -17.80 -5.82 17.12
C GLN A 255 -17.67 -7.14 17.90
N LEU A 256 -18.45 -8.16 17.55
CA LEU A 256 -18.38 -9.48 18.19
C LEU A 256 -17.08 -10.20 17.82
N VAL A 257 -16.68 -10.16 16.55
CA VAL A 257 -15.43 -10.77 16.08
C VAL A 257 -14.22 -10.09 16.70
N VAL A 258 -14.21 -8.75 16.73
CA VAL A 258 -13.13 -7.98 17.38
C VAL A 258 -13.04 -8.30 18.87
N ARG A 259 -14.15 -8.34 19.60
CA ARG A 259 -14.17 -8.69 21.04
C ARG A 259 -13.68 -10.12 21.28
N SER A 260 -14.12 -11.06 20.45
CA SER A 260 -13.71 -12.47 20.53
C SER A 260 -12.19 -12.61 20.35
N LEU A 261 -11.66 -12.06 19.27
CA LEU A 261 -10.22 -12.06 18.98
C LEU A 261 -9.43 -11.35 20.07
N HIS A 262 -9.95 -10.24 20.61
CA HIS A 262 -9.31 -9.54 21.71
C HIS A 262 -9.20 -10.40 22.97
N ARG A 263 -10.26 -11.13 23.34
CA ARG A 263 -10.24 -12.11 24.44
C ARG A 263 -9.24 -13.24 24.20
N SER A 264 -9.04 -13.65 22.94
CA SER A 264 -8.01 -14.62 22.53
C SER A 264 -6.59 -14.05 22.45
N GLY A 265 -6.37 -12.83 22.95
CA GLY A 265 -5.07 -12.18 23.06
C GLY A 265 -4.61 -11.46 21.79
N TYR A 266 -5.47 -11.32 20.77
CA TYR A 266 -5.13 -10.57 19.57
C TYR A 266 -5.24 -9.06 19.82
N ARG A 267 -4.28 -8.31 19.28
CA ARG A 267 -4.31 -6.85 19.20
C ARG A 267 -4.69 -6.48 17.77
N ILE A 268 -5.82 -5.81 17.61
CA ILE A 268 -6.36 -5.42 16.31
C ILE A 268 -6.20 -3.91 16.13
N ALA A 269 -5.74 -3.50 14.96
CA ALA A 269 -5.76 -2.11 14.55
C ALA A 269 -6.38 -1.94 13.17
N PHE A 270 -7.29 -0.99 13.05
CA PHE A 270 -7.82 -0.54 11.77
C PHE A 270 -7.10 0.72 11.31
N ILE A 271 -6.76 0.76 10.03
CA ILE A 271 -6.35 1.95 9.32
C ILE A 271 -7.47 2.28 8.36
N THR A 272 -8.10 3.43 8.57
CA THR A 272 -9.33 3.79 7.89
C THR A 272 -9.21 5.15 7.20
N PRO A 273 -9.85 5.32 6.03
CA PRO A 273 -9.98 6.64 5.40
C PRO A 273 -10.78 7.65 6.22
N PRO A 274 -10.60 8.95 5.95
CA PRO A 274 -11.36 10.01 6.60
C PRO A 274 -12.84 10.01 6.21
N SER A 275 -13.20 9.29 5.13
CA SER A 275 -14.59 9.08 4.72
C SER A 275 -15.31 8.00 5.53
N ALA A 276 -14.62 7.29 6.42
CA ALA A 276 -15.25 6.30 7.29
C ALA A 276 -16.25 6.98 8.25
N ARG A 277 -17.38 6.31 8.49
CA ARG A 277 -18.43 6.88 9.33
C ARG A 277 -17.96 6.93 10.79
N PRO A 278 -18.20 8.03 11.52
CA PRO A 278 -17.81 8.13 12.93
C PRO A 278 -18.37 6.99 13.79
N GLU A 279 -19.60 6.55 13.52
CA GLU A 279 -20.27 5.46 14.22
C GLU A 279 -19.51 4.13 14.09
N ASP A 280 -19.09 3.76 12.87
CA ASP A 280 -18.31 2.53 12.63
C ASP A 280 -16.93 2.59 13.32
N VAL A 281 -16.32 3.78 13.33
CA VAL A 281 -15.04 4.02 14.00
C VAL A 281 -15.17 3.85 15.51
N GLU A 282 -16.20 4.44 16.14
CA GLU A 282 -16.42 4.31 17.58
C GLU A 282 -16.83 2.89 17.96
N ALA A 283 -17.70 2.24 17.20
CA ALA A 283 -18.07 0.85 17.45
C ALA A 283 -16.87 -0.11 17.42
N ALA A 284 -15.93 0.09 16.48
CA ALA A 284 -14.69 -0.68 16.44
C ALA A 284 -13.78 -0.38 17.65
N ARG A 285 -13.73 0.87 18.12
CA ARG A 285 -12.97 1.27 19.33
C ARG A 285 -13.55 0.65 20.60
N GLU A 286 -14.86 0.73 20.78
CA GLU A 286 -15.59 0.12 21.89
C GLU A 286 -15.46 -1.41 21.91
N ALA A 287 -15.32 -2.04 20.74
CA ALA A 287 -15.04 -3.47 20.64
C ALA A 287 -13.62 -3.85 21.08
N GLY A 288 -12.72 -2.87 21.28
CA GLY A 288 -11.34 -3.06 21.73
C GLY A 288 -10.30 -2.94 20.62
N ALA A 289 -10.69 -2.59 19.38
CA ALA A 289 -9.73 -2.32 18.32
C ALA A 289 -9.19 -0.89 18.41
N ARG A 290 -7.95 -0.70 17.94
CA ARG A 290 -7.41 0.64 17.73
C ARG A 290 -7.77 1.12 16.33
N VAL A 291 -8.40 2.29 16.20
CA VAL A 291 -8.68 2.87 14.88
C VAL A 291 -7.79 4.08 14.62
N VAL A 292 -7.08 4.08 13.49
CA VAL A 292 -6.24 5.17 13.00
C VAL A 292 -6.79 5.69 11.69
N THR A 293 -7.31 6.91 11.71
CA THR A 293 -7.69 7.61 10.48
C THR A 293 -6.43 8.10 9.77
N ALA A 294 -6.26 7.69 8.51
CA ALA A 294 -5.14 8.11 7.68
C ALA A 294 -5.67 8.95 6.51
N TRP A 295 -5.03 10.06 6.21
CA TRP A 295 -5.35 10.93 5.07
C TRP A 295 -4.41 10.69 3.89
N THR A 296 -3.29 10.00 4.14
CA THR A 296 -2.23 9.77 3.16
C THR A 296 -1.67 8.36 3.29
N PRO A 297 -1.10 7.77 2.22
CA PRO A 297 -0.43 6.47 2.29
C PRO A 297 0.68 6.44 3.35
N ARG A 298 1.39 7.57 3.53
CA ARG A 298 2.41 7.73 4.56
C ARG A 298 1.84 7.62 5.97
N GLN A 299 0.74 8.30 6.26
CA GLN A 299 0.09 8.21 7.57
C GLN A 299 -0.42 6.80 7.85
N ALA A 300 -1.03 6.14 6.85
CA ALA A 300 -1.44 4.74 6.95
C ALA A 300 -0.25 3.85 7.33
N ALA A 301 0.87 3.98 6.62
CA ALA A 301 2.10 3.26 6.93
C ALA A 301 2.61 3.54 8.36
N LEU A 302 2.69 4.81 8.77
CA LEU A 302 3.09 5.18 10.13
C LEU A 302 2.14 4.62 11.20
N GLY A 303 0.85 4.50 10.90
CA GLY A 303 -0.15 3.85 11.75
C GLY A 303 0.20 2.40 12.04
N VAL A 304 0.57 1.64 11.00
CA VAL A 304 1.07 0.26 11.16
C VAL A 304 2.37 0.24 11.97
N LEU A 305 3.32 1.14 11.68
CA LEU A 305 4.60 1.19 12.40
C LEU A 305 4.39 1.31 13.91
N ARG A 306 3.48 2.18 14.34
CA ARG A 306 3.15 2.38 15.75
C ARG A 306 2.58 1.10 16.38
N HIS A 307 1.88 0.28 15.60
CA HIS A 307 1.36 -1.01 16.05
C HIS A 307 2.43 -2.11 16.10
N ILE A 308 3.38 -2.11 15.16
CA ILE A 308 4.54 -3.02 15.15
C ILE A 308 5.48 -2.72 16.32
N LEU A 309 5.83 -1.44 16.50
CA LEU A 309 6.88 -0.98 17.43
C LEU A 309 6.42 -0.90 18.87
N ARG A 310 5.11 -0.89 19.15
CA ARG A 310 4.62 -1.14 20.50
C ARG A 310 5.06 -2.55 20.92
N ARG A 311 6.09 -2.59 21.77
CA ARG A 311 6.44 -3.78 22.55
C ARG A 311 5.24 -4.20 23.40
N PRO A 312 5.14 -5.50 23.75
CA PRO A 312 4.09 -6.01 24.63
C PRO A 312 3.82 -5.10 25.81
#